data_AF-A0A919PT47-F1
#
_entry.id   AF-A0A919PT47-F1
#
_cell.length_a   1.000
_cell.length_b   1.000
_cell.length_c   1.000
_cell.angle_alpha   90.00
_cell.angle_beta   90.00
_cell.angle_gamma   90.00
#
_symmetry.space_group_name_H-M   'P 1'
#
loop_
_entity.id
_entity.type
_entity.pdbx_description
1 polymer ?
#
loop_
_entity_poly.entity_id
_entity_poly.type
_entity_poly.pdbx_seq_one_letter_code
_entity_poly.pdbx_strand_id
1 'polypeptide(L)'
;MTEVEDRLRAELIRSADVMRPAQDPMRRLLARRRRRLHWRWTGVLATVVALTLTGGALTTAGGPAPDVPPTPPPVGPARETMKLPITSQWTRELLAAPTRGNLAGDTALVADLTRQLAANRRFWNVDPALDRVKVLLLADVAGARMYVMAYYNDTHAVSVSSGGPPGSSTAALAGGEFGGGVEGLRPFTASSAGAELTGRPPYSYVWALAPPGCQIATSREARFEEAGTVTRTWVDQGDHVVRPGKDLTMWWRFTCGGVVRDVEQGSSDIATPATLTGPAVTERGQADPALVTQALAEWRSLPGLPVSRHRALWGGTPPGTTEPTVVVVGEAPGGGVQVCALTGTDEHPVFATVVANSPLDYSGGNPIPAGGPRAGVTTAVAASADLVVVRLPDPADPFVLSDRLLVIAPPGATKLQLTGSGTPTVPLVDGVAVITAKTPAVLTVRATDAGGATLAQLKVSEPDADGLIFGQALLRRW
;
A
#
# COMPACT_ATOMS: atom_id res chain seq x y z
N MET A 1 -24.49 35.96 -32.63
CA MET A 1 -24.00 34.85 -31.77
C MET A 1 -22.93 35.27 -30.77
N THR A 2 -22.33 36.45 -30.92
CA THR A 2 -21.24 36.98 -30.07
C THR A 2 -21.71 37.62 -28.75
N GLU A 3 -22.90 38.23 -28.74
CA GLU A 3 -23.40 38.98 -27.58
C GLU A 3 -23.73 38.11 -26.35
N VAL A 4 -24.16 36.86 -26.58
CA VAL A 4 -24.44 35.90 -25.50
C VAL A 4 -23.14 35.40 -24.86
N GLU A 5 -22.09 35.23 -25.67
CA GLU A 5 -20.79 34.74 -25.23
C GLU A 5 -20.05 35.81 -24.40
N ASP A 6 -20.12 37.08 -24.83
CA ASP A 6 -19.55 38.21 -24.09
C ASP A 6 -20.28 38.43 -22.75
N ARG A 7 -21.60 38.23 -22.72
CA ARG A 7 -22.40 38.34 -21.50
C ARG A 7 -22.09 37.21 -20.50
N LEU A 8 -21.87 35.99 -20.99
CA LEU A 8 -21.43 34.85 -20.18
C LEU A 8 -20.03 35.06 -19.61
N ARG A 9 -19.10 35.60 -20.42
CA ARG A 9 -17.74 35.93 -19.96
C ARG A 9 -17.73 36.98 -18.87
N ALA A 10 -18.54 38.04 -19.03
CA ALA A 10 -18.65 39.12 -18.05
C ALA A 10 -19.24 38.64 -16.71
N GLU A 11 -20.25 37.76 -16.73
CA GLU A 11 -20.83 37.17 -15.52
C GLU A 11 -19.88 36.17 -14.82
N LEU A 12 -19.09 35.40 -15.58
CA LEU A 12 -18.08 34.49 -15.02
C LEU A 12 -16.93 35.25 -14.34
N ILE A 13 -16.44 36.34 -14.95
CA ILE A 13 -15.41 37.20 -14.34
C ILE A 13 -15.94 37.85 -13.06
N ARG A 14 -17.19 38.35 -13.09
CA ARG A 14 -17.82 38.96 -11.91
C ARG A 14 -18.04 37.95 -10.78
N SER A 15 -18.36 36.70 -11.11
CA SER A 15 -18.51 35.61 -10.13
C SER A 15 -17.16 35.15 -9.54
N ALA A 16 -16.08 35.23 -10.32
CA ALA A 16 -14.74 34.88 -9.87
C ALA A 16 -14.14 35.91 -8.90
N ASP A 17 -14.45 37.21 -9.06
CA ASP A 17 -13.96 38.26 -8.16
C ASP A 17 -14.59 38.22 -6.76
N VAL A 18 -15.75 37.56 -6.60
CA VAL A 18 -16.42 37.38 -5.29
C VAL A 18 -15.84 36.21 -4.49
N MET A 19 -15.07 35.32 -5.12
CA MET A 19 -14.40 34.18 -4.45
C MET A 19 -12.92 34.44 -4.16
N ARG A 20 -12.61 35.56 -3.49
CA ARG A 20 -11.33 35.67 -2.77
C ARG A 20 -11.48 35.05 -1.38
N PRO A 21 -10.74 33.98 -1.04
CA PRO A 21 -10.77 33.42 0.31
C PRO A 21 -10.37 34.50 1.32
N ALA A 22 -11.22 34.73 2.31
CA ALA A 22 -10.86 35.59 3.45
C ALA A 22 -9.57 35.04 4.08
N GLN A 23 -8.64 35.93 4.44
CA GLN A 23 -7.38 35.54 5.09
C GLN A 23 -7.67 34.63 6.29
N ASP A 24 -7.08 33.44 6.26
CA ASP A 24 -7.26 32.43 7.30
C ASP A 24 -6.96 33.02 8.70
N PRO A 25 -7.97 33.10 9.59
CA PRO A 25 -7.82 33.65 10.93
C PRO A 25 -6.81 32.85 11.78
N MET A 26 -6.56 31.58 11.46
CA MET A 26 -5.59 30.76 12.18
C MET A 26 -4.15 31.23 11.96
N ARG A 27 -3.85 31.84 10.81
CA ARG A 27 -2.50 32.34 10.51
C ARG A 27 -2.09 33.46 11.47
N ARG A 28 -3.04 34.32 11.88
CA ARG A 28 -2.80 35.39 12.87
C ARG A 28 -2.62 34.86 14.30
N LEU A 29 -3.35 33.82 14.67
CA LEU A 29 -3.24 33.17 15.99
C LEU A 29 -1.90 32.43 16.16
N LEU A 30 -1.44 31.72 15.13
CA LEU A 30 -0.17 30.99 15.16
C LEU A 30 1.05 31.93 15.19
N ALA A 31 0.99 33.06 14.47
CA ALA A 31 2.06 34.06 14.49
C ALA A 31 2.24 34.71 15.88
N ARG A 32 1.15 34.98 16.62
CA ARG A 32 1.21 35.52 17.99
C ARG A 32 1.75 34.51 19.00
N ARG A 33 1.43 33.22 18.85
CA ARG A 33 1.94 32.15 19.72
C ARG A 33 3.45 31.93 19.55
N ARG A 34 3.97 31.96 18.32
CA ARG A 34 5.42 31.82 18.06
C ARG A 34 6.25 32.95 18.66
N ARG A 35 5.78 34.21 18.58
CA ARG A 35 6.48 35.37 19.20
C ARG A 35 6.56 35.28 20.73
N ARG A 36 5.52 34.77 21.40
CA ARG A 36 5.54 34.59 22.87
C ARG A 36 6.44 33.46 23.34
N LEU A 37 6.61 32.40 22.55
CA LEU A 37 7.55 31.33 22.90
C LEU A 37 9.01 31.80 22.75
N HIS A 38 9.36 32.53 21.70
CA HIS A 38 10.74 33.01 21.51
C HIS A 38 11.24 33.95 22.64
N TRP A 39 10.35 34.76 23.22
CA TRP A 39 10.71 35.64 24.34
C TRP A 39 10.88 34.92 25.69
N ARG A 40 10.37 33.68 25.84
CA ARG A 40 10.51 32.91 27.09
C ARG A 40 11.79 32.08 27.16
N TRP A 41 12.43 31.81 26.03
CA TRP A 41 13.61 30.92 25.95
C TRP A 41 14.94 31.68 25.92
N THR A 42 14.93 33.00 25.73
CA THR A 42 16.13 33.84 25.78
C THR A 42 16.58 34.20 27.21
N GLY A 43 15.82 33.81 28.26
CA GLY A 43 16.12 34.15 29.65
C GLY A 43 16.70 33.04 30.54
N VAL A 44 16.89 31.80 30.05
CA VAL A 44 17.23 30.64 30.92
C VAL A 44 18.67 30.12 30.72
N LEU A 45 19.42 30.64 29.74
CA LEU A 45 20.81 30.23 29.46
C LEU A 45 21.83 31.09 30.21
N ALA A 46 21.83 31.04 31.55
CA ALA A 46 22.83 31.76 32.36
C ALA A 46 23.33 31.05 33.63
N THR A 47 22.86 29.86 34.01
CA THR A 47 23.24 29.30 35.32
C THR A 47 23.20 27.78 35.37
N VAL A 48 24.19 27.09 34.77
CA VAL A 48 24.69 25.77 35.26
C VAL A 48 26.12 25.55 34.75
N VAL A 49 27.11 26.18 35.40
CA VAL A 49 28.51 25.71 35.38
C VAL A 49 29.04 25.86 36.80
N ALA A 50 28.86 24.84 37.62
CA ALA A 50 29.65 24.60 38.84
C ALA A 50 29.28 23.24 39.45
N LEU A 51 30.30 22.53 39.94
CA LEU A 51 30.29 21.22 40.62
C LEU A 51 30.05 20.03 39.69
N THR A 52 31.00 19.11 39.51
CA THR A 52 31.55 18.27 40.59
C THR A 52 32.98 17.78 40.31
N LEU A 53 33.89 18.04 41.26
CA LEU A 53 35.18 17.38 41.47
C LEU A 53 35.11 16.59 42.80
N THR A 54 35.87 15.49 42.88
CA THR A 54 36.06 14.51 43.99
C THR A 54 35.02 13.38 44.05
N GLY A 55 35.34 12.09 44.16
CA GLY A 55 36.59 11.33 44.28
C GLY A 55 36.23 9.87 44.65
N GLY A 56 37.03 8.88 44.28
CA GLY A 56 36.80 7.50 44.72
C GLY A 56 37.54 6.44 43.90
N ALA A 57 38.77 6.14 44.33
CA ALA A 57 39.55 5.01 43.83
C ALA A 57 39.12 3.72 44.53
N LEU A 58 38.83 2.67 43.77
CA LEU A 58 39.01 1.28 44.17
C LEU A 58 39.53 0.47 42.98
N THR A 59 40.72 -0.08 43.20
CA THR A 59 41.48 -0.95 42.31
C THR A 59 40.94 -2.37 42.34
N THR A 60 40.60 -2.93 41.17
CA THR A 60 40.71 -4.39 40.94
C THR A 60 41.51 -4.62 39.66
N ALA A 61 42.55 -5.43 39.81
CA ALA A 61 43.51 -5.76 38.77
C ALA A 61 42.88 -6.72 37.75
N GLY A 62 42.78 -6.25 36.51
CA GLY A 62 42.60 -7.05 35.31
C GLY A 62 43.31 -6.31 34.18
N GLY A 63 44.45 -6.82 33.72
CA GLY A 63 45.26 -6.16 32.70
C GLY A 63 44.47 -5.95 31.41
N PRO A 64 44.60 -4.79 30.73
CA PRO A 64 43.96 -4.59 29.43
C PRO A 64 44.59 -5.54 28.42
N ALA A 65 43.76 -6.40 27.82
CA ALA A 65 44.12 -7.03 26.55
C ALA A 65 44.39 -5.90 25.53
N PRO A 66 45.39 -6.04 24.65
CA PRO A 66 45.66 -5.04 23.64
C PRO A 66 44.39 -4.77 22.83
N ASP A 67 43.94 -3.51 22.82
CA ASP A 67 42.88 -3.02 21.94
C ASP A 67 43.28 -3.32 20.49
N VAL A 68 42.79 -4.44 19.96
CA VAL A 68 42.76 -4.68 18.54
C VAL A 68 41.67 -3.74 18.02
N PRO A 69 42.00 -2.69 17.25
CA PRO A 69 40.99 -1.84 16.65
C PRO A 69 40.01 -2.74 15.89
N PRO A 70 38.69 -2.59 16.07
CA PRO A 70 37.72 -3.44 15.41
C PRO A 70 38.02 -3.39 13.91
N THR A 71 38.42 -4.54 13.36
CA THR A 71 38.59 -4.69 11.92
C THR A 71 37.28 -4.23 11.29
N PRO A 72 37.29 -3.22 10.41
CA PRO A 72 36.06 -2.79 9.76
C PRO A 72 35.41 -4.02 9.13
N PRO A 73 34.08 -4.19 9.28
CA PRO A 73 33.40 -5.34 8.72
C PRO A 73 33.79 -5.44 7.23
N PRO A 74 34.02 -6.65 6.70
CA PRO A 74 34.38 -6.84 5.31
C PRO A 74 33.40 -6.05 4.45
N VAL A 75 33.94 -5.18 3.59
CA VAL A 75 33.14 -4.40 2.65
C VAL A 75 32.37 -5.42 1.83
N GLY A 76 31.08 -5.56 2.14
CA GLY A 76 30.18 -6.39 1.36
C GLY A 76 30.22 -5.97 -0.11
N PRO A 77 29.74 -6.80 -1.04
CA PRO A 77 29.65 -6.42 -2.44
C PRO A 77 29.04 -5.02 -2.53
N ALA A 78 29.65 -4.15 -3.35
CA ALA A 78 29.21 -2.78 -3.50
C ALA A 78 27.71 -2.77 -3.74
N ARG A 79 26.94 -2.25 -2.76
CA ARG A 79 25.49 -2.16 -2.89
C ARG A 79 25.19 -1.42 -4.17
N GLU A 80 24.46 -2.06 -5.08
CA GLU A 80 24.06 -1.45 -6.33
C GLU A 80 23.33 -0.15 -6.00
N THR A 81 23.90 0.98 -6.46
CA THR A 81 23.32 2.29 -6.17
C THR A 81 22.03 2.44 -6.96
N MET A 82 20.95 2.83 -6.28
CA MET A 82 19.66 2.98 -6.94
C MET A 82 19.70 4.19 -7.90
N LYS A 83 19.39 3.91 -9.17
CA LYS A 83 19.03 4.90 -10.19
C LYS A 83 17.92 4.32 -11.06
N LEU A 84 16.88 5.09 -11.32
CA LEU A 84 15.79 4.66 -12.17
C LEU A 84 15.54 5.70 -13.27
N PRO A 85 15.34 5.27 -14.53
CA PRO A 85 15.20 6.18 -15.65
C PRO A 85 13.92 7.03 -15.54
N ILE A 86 14.01 8.28 -15.96
CA ILE A 86 12.87 9.18 -16.15
C ILE A 86 12.21 8.82 -17.48
N THR A 87 11.20 7.95 -17.41
CA THR A 87 10.52 7.41 -18.59
C THR A 87 9.31 8.23 -19.05
N SER A 88 8.90 9.24 -18.28
CA SER A 88 7.68 10.00 -18.59
C SER A 88 7.86 11.51 -18.44
N GLN A 89 7.11 12.27 -19.25
CA GLN A 89 6.99 13.72 -19.12
C GLN A 89 6.42 14.12 -17.74
N TRP A 90 5.46 13.34 -17.22
CA TRP A 90 4.85 13.60 -15.91
C TRP A 90 5.85 13.53 -14.75
N THR A 91 6.84 12.63 -14.79
CA THR A 91 7.93 12.62 -13.80
C THR A 91 8.75 13.91 -13.86
N ARG A 92 9.00 14.45 -15.06
CA ARG A 92 9.70 15.74 -15.23
C ARG A 92 8.88 16.90 -14.68
N GLU A 93 7.57 16.91 -14.93
CA GLU A 93 6.65 17.92 -14.40
C GLU A 93 6.56 17.85 -12.87
N LEU A 94 6.60 16.65 -12.29
CA LEU A 94 6.68 16.46 -10.84
C LEU A 94 7.96 17.06 -10.26
N LEU A 95 9.12 16.84 -10.91
CA LEU A 95 10.41 17.41 -10.51
C LEU A 95 10.43 18.95 -10.62
N ALA A 96 9.77 19.49 -11.64
CA ALA A 96 9.66 20.94 -11.86
C ALA A 96 8.66 21.62 -10.90
N ALA A 97 7.79 20.86 -10.25
CA ALA A 97 6.77 21.37 -9.36
C ALA A 97 7.37 22.18 -8.18
N PRO A 98 6.65 23.19 -7.65
CA PRO A 98 7.02 23.80 -6.38
C PRO A 98 6.96 22.76 -5.25
N THR A 99 7.74 23.01 -4.19
CA THR A 99 7.60 22.23 -2.95
C THR A 99 6.19 22.43 -2.40
N ARG A 100 5.57 21.34 -1.93
CA ARG A 100 4.20 21.34 -1.39
C ARG A 100 4.17 20.98 0.10
N GLY A 101 2.99 21.09 0.70
CA GLY A 101 2.77 20.86 2.13
C GLY A 101 2.76 22.14 2.98
N ASN A 102 2.31 22.02 4.22
CA ASN A 102 2.08 23.16 5.11
C ASN A 102 3.37 23.87 5.58
N LEU A 103 4.55 23.30 5.30
CA LEU A 103 5.86 23.90 5.57
C LEU A 103 6.57 24.39 4.31
N ALA A 104 6.01 24.21 3.11
CA ALA A 104 6.66 24.60 1.86
C ALA A 104 6.97 26.11 1.75
N GLY A 105 6.19 26.96 2.44
CA GLY A 105 6.41 28.40 2.47
C GLY A 105 7.59 28.84 3.34
N ASP A 106 8.16 27.95 4.16
CA ASP A 106 9.37 28.22 4.94
C ASP A 106 10.61 27.93 4.08
N THR A 107 10.98 28.90 3.25
CA THR A 107 12.06 28.75 2.27
C THR A 107 13.43 28.51 2.93
N ALA A 108 13.65 29.03 4.13
CA ALA A 108 14.87 28.79 4.90
C ALA A 108 14.96 27.33 5.35
N LEU A 109 13.86 26.77 5.87
CA LEU A 109 13.78 25.36 6.25
C LEU A 109 13.95 24.44 5.04
N VAL A 110 13.28 24.72 3.92
CA VAL A 110 13.40 23.93 2.68
C VAL A 110 14.83 23.97 2.14
N ALA A 111 15.46 25.15 2.11
CA ALA A 111 16.84 25.28 1.64
C ALA A 111 17.83 24.55 2.55
N ASP A 112 17.65 24.64 3.87
CA ASP A 112 18.51 23.93 4.82
C ASP A 112 18.35 22.42 4.72
N LEU A 113 17.12 21.91 4.63
CA LEU A 113 16.87 20.49 4.39
C LEU A 113 17.50 20.01 3.08
N THR A 114 17.37 20.78 2.00
CA THR A 114 17.98 20.45 0.70
C THR A 114 19.51 20.33 0.82
N ARG A 115 20.17 21.25 1.55
CA ARG A 115 21.62 21.18 1.80
C ARG A 115 22.00 19.95 2.61
N GLN A 116 21.27 19.66 3.69
CA GLN A 116 21.54 18.51 4.55
C GLN A 116 21.37 17.19 3.78
N LEU A 117 20.35 17.08 2.94
CA LEU A 117 20.12 15.90 2.10
C LEU A 117 21.25 15.73 1.07
N ALA A 118 21.66 16.82 0.40
CA ALA A 118 22.81 16.77 -0.51
C ALA A 118 24.10 16.28 0.17
N ALA A 119 24.36 16.72 1.41
CA ALA A 119 25.51 16.27 2.19
C ALA A 119 25.40 14.80 2.65
N ASN A 120 24.19 14.29 2.88
CA ASN A 120 23.92 12.94 3.37
C ASN A 120 23.61 11.92 2.25
N ARG A 121 23.89 12.22 0.98
CA ARG A 121 23.59 11.33 -0.16
C ARG A 121 24.10 9.89 0.03
N ARG A 122 25.30 9.73 0.61
CA ARG A 122 25.93 8.41 0.83
C ARG A 122 25.14 7.55 1.81
N PHE A 123 24.54 8.14 2.83
CA PHE A 123 23.71 7.42 3.80
C PHE A 123 22.54 6.71 3.08
N TRP A 124 21.94 7.39 2.11
CA TRP A 124 20.81 6.88 1.34
C TRP A 124 21.20 5.94 0.17
N ASN A 125 22.48 5.59 0.02
CA ASN A 125 22.99 4.75 -1.09
C ASN A 125 22.56 5.23 -2.50
N VAL A 126 22.47 6.54 -2.68
CA VAL A 126 22.06 7.16 -3.94
C VAL A 126 23.26 7.32 -4.87
N ASP A 127 23.09 7.01 -6.16
CA ASP A 127 24.13 7.14 -7.18
C ASP A 127 24.68 8.59 -7.21
N PRO A 128 26.00 8.80 -7.10
CA PRO A 128 26.59 10.15 -7.12
C PRO A 128 26.29 10.93 -8.42
N ALA A 129 25.94 10.27 -9.53
CA ALA A 129 25.53 10.91 -10.77
C ALA A 129 24.16 11.63 -10.70
N LEU A 130 23.38 11.40 -9.64
CA LEU A 130 22.15 12.14 -9.35
C LEU A 130 22.50 13.42 -8.58
N ASP A 131 23.04 14.39 -9.31
CA ASP A 131 23.71 15.56 -8.77
C ASP A 131 22.78 16.63 -8.18
N ARG A 132 21.51 16.66 -8.59
CA ARG A 132 20.51 17.62 -8.11
C ARG A 132 19.63 17.03 -7.00
N VAL A 133 19.18 17.90 -6.10
CA VAL A 133 18.28 17.58 -4.98
C VAL A 133 17.09 18.53 -5.02
N LYS A 134 15.87 17.98 -4.88
CA LYS A 134 14.63 18.76 -4.83
C LYS A 134 13.70 18.22 -3.75
N VAL A 135 13.34 19.06 -2.79
CA VAL A 135 12.24 18.74 -1.86
C VAL A 135 10.92 18.93 -2.58
N LEU A 136 10.15 17.84 -2.71
CA LEU A 136 8.85 17.81 -3.39
C LEU A 136 7.71 18.11 -2.41
N LEU A 137 7.83 17.60 -1.17
CA LEU A 137 6.83 17.73 -0.11
C LEU A 137 7.53 17.91 1.24
N LEU A 138 7.04 18.85 2.05
CA LEU A 138 7.47 19.04 3.43
C LEU A 138 6.26 19.43 4.28
N ALA A 139 5.96 18.63 5.30
CA ALA A 139 4.78 18.85 6.12
C ALA A 139 4.95 18.41 7.57
N ASP A 140 4.24 19.10 8.47
CA ASP A 140 3.94 18.60 9.81
C ASP A 140 2.51 18.00 9.80
N VAL A 141 2.35 16.74 10.19
CA VAL A 141 1.08 15.99 10.17
C VAL A 141 1.02 14.97 11.31
N ALA A 142 -0.10 14.87 12.01
CA ALA A 142 -0.36 13.83 13.02
C ALA A 142 0.75 13.65 14.08
N GLY A 143 1.44 14.73 14.46
CA GLY A 143 2.57 14.62 15.39
C GLY A 143 3.86 14.09 14.74
N ALA A 144 4.02 14.26 13.43
CA ALA A 144 5.26 14.00 12.70
C ALA A 144 5.65 15.19 11.83
N ARG A 145 6.94 15.30 11.52
CA ARG A 145 7.50 16.11 10.44
C ARG A 145 8.03 15.19 9.36
N MET A 146 7.48 15.27 8.16
CA MET A 146 7.83 14.39 7.04
C MET A 146 8.31 15.18 5.83
N TYR A 147 9.13 14.55 5.00
CA TYR A 147 9.50 15.06 3.68
C TYR A 147 9.45 13.96 2.61
N VAL A 148 9.23 14.39 1.37
CA VAL A 148 9.53 13.63 0.16
C VAL A 148 10.43 14.50 -0.70
N MET A 149 11.51 13.92 -1.19
CA MET A 149 12.43 14.61 -2.08
C MET A 149 12.84 13.71 -3.25
N ALA A 150 13.51 14.29 -4.22
CA ALA A 150 14.15 13.59 -5.31
C ALA A 150 15.64 13.92 -5.40
N TYR A 151 16.45 12.89 -5.62
CA TYR A 151 17.76 13.02 -6.24
C TYR A 151 17.60 12.73 -7.73
N TYR A 152 18.11 13.60 -8.59
CA TYR A 152 17.88 13.46 -10.02
C TYR A 152 19.00 14.04 -10.86
N ASN A 153 19.05 13.60 -12.11
CA ASN A 153 19.71 14.27 -13.21
C ASN A 153 18.75 14.37 -14.42
N ASP A 154 19.25 14.53 -15.65
CA ASP A 154 18.38 14.74 -16.82
C ASP A 154 17.67 13.46 -17.28
N THR A 155 18.19 12.29 -16.90
CA THR A 155 17.76 10.98 -17.40
C THR A 155 17.31 10.04 -16.30
N HIS A 156 17.66 10.29 -15.03
CA HIS A 156 17.36 9.40 -13.90
C HIS A 156 16.87 10.19 -12.68
N ALA A 157 16.01 9.55 -11.90
CA ALA A 157 15.55 10.09 -10.62
C ALA A 157 15.21 8.98 -9.62
N VAL A 158 15.51 9.23 -8.36
CA VAL A 158 15.03 8.43 -7.23
C VAL A 158 14.38 9.35 -6.21
N SER A 159 13.38 8.85 -5.50
CA SER A 159 12.73 9.56 -4.42
C SER A 159 13.20 9.02 -3.07
N VAL A 160 13.26 9.92 -2.09
CA VAL A 160 13.49 9.55 -0.69
C VAL A 160 12.38 10.15 0.13
N SER A 161 11.79 9.31 0.96
CA SER A 161 10.79 9.72 1.94
C SER A 161 11.25 9.32 3.35
N SER A 162 11.06 10.23 4.29
CA SER A 162 11.35 10.01 5.70
C SER A 162 10.55 10.99 6.54
N GLY A 163 10.44 10.70 7.83
CA GLY A 163 9.85 11.63 8.78
C GLY A 163 10.29 11.34 10.20
N GLY A 164 10.22 12.35 11.03
CA GLY A 164 10.55 12.30 12.45
C GLY A 164 9.46 12.93 13.30
N PRO A 165 9.66 13.03 14.62
CA PRO A 165 8.78 13.77 15.51
C PRO A 165 8.65 15.26 15.14
N PRO A 166 7.65 15.98 15.69
CA PRO A 166 7.44 17.39 15.37
C PRO A 166 8.63 18.21 15.82
N GLY A 167 9.07 19.12 14.97
CA GLY A 167 10.20 19.98 15.29
C GLY A 167 11.58 19.33 15.09
N SER A 168 11.67 18.09 14.59
CA SER A 168 12.94 17.50 14.18
C SER A 168 13.73 18.46 13.29
N SER A 169 15.04 18.51 13.53
CA SER A 169 15.96 19.31 12.73
C SER A 169 16.10 18.71 11.34
N THR A 170 16.46 19.55 10.38
CA THR A 170 16.79 19.14 9.01
C THR A 170 17.93 18.12 8.94
N ALA A 171 18.93 18.26 9.81
CA ALA A 171 20.05 17.33 9.92
C ALA A 171 19.60 15.93 10.38
N ALA A 172 18.78 15.86 11.43
CA ALA A 172 18.24 14.58 11.93
C ALA A 172 17.36 13.87 10.89
N LEU A 173 16.52 14.64 10.18
CA LEU A 173 15.69 14.14 9.08
C LEU A 173 16.53 13.65 7.90
N ALA A 174 17.58 14.39 7.52
CA ALA A 174 18.44 14.05 6.40
C ALA A 174 19.38 12.88 6.67
N GLY A 175 19.79 12.71 7.93
CA GLY A 175 20.59 11.58 8.40
C GLY A 175 19.79 10.29 8.61
N GLY A 176 18.48 10.31 8.40
CA GLY A 176 17.62 9.12 8.53
C GLY A 176 17.55 8.56 9.95
N GLU A 177 17.72 9.39 10.98
CA GLU A 177 17.66 8.97 12.40
C GLU A 177 16.34 8.26 12.76
N PHE A 178 15.29 8.51 11.97
CA PHE A 178 13.94 7.99 12.16
C PHE A 178 13.54 6.99 11.06
N GLY A 179 14.52 6.47 10.31
CA GLY A 179 14.31 5.61 9.15
C GLY A 179 13.91 6.37 7.89
N GLY A 180 13.35 5.66 6.93
CA GLY A 180 12.96 6.17 5.61
C GLY A 180 13.23 5.15 4.51
N GLY A 181 12.75 5.45 3.31
CA GLY A 181 12.90 4.60 2.13
C GLY A 181 13.47 5.37 0.95
N VAL A 182 14.18 4.64 0.09
CA VAL A 182 14.59 5.11 -1.23
C VAL A 182 13.83 4.26 -2.25
N GLU A 183 13.20 4.91 -3.22
CA GLU A 183 12.41 4.26 -4.25
C GLU A 183 12.54 4.98 -5.60
N GLY A 184 12.06 4.37 -6.67
CA GLY A 184 11.97 5.04 -7.97
C GLY A 184 10.99 6.19 -7.97
N LEU A 185 11.41 7.34 -8.50
CA LEU A 185 10.49 8.46 -8.65
C LEU A 185 9.50 8.17 -9.80
N ARG A 186 8.22 8.04 -9.43
CA ARG A 186 7.11 7.87 -10.37
C ARG A 186 6.36 9.19 -10.57
N PRO A 187 5.56 9.34 -11.64
CA PRO A 187 4.63 10.45 -11.81
C PRO A 187 3.66 10.60 -10.64
N PHE A 188 3.18 9.47 -10.14
CA PHE A 188 2.32 9.36 -8.98
C PHE A 188 2.97 8.41 -7.99
N THR A 189 3.10 8.88 -6.76
CA THR A 189 3.53 8.08 -5.63
C THR A 189 2.57 8.34 -4.49
N ALA A 190 2.04 7.27 -3.89
CA ALA A 190 1.34 7.30 -2.62
C ALA A 190 2.02 6.32 -1.68
N SER A 191 2.19 6.71 -0.43
CA SER A 191 2.85 5.86 0.56
C SER A 191 2.37 6.21 1.96
N SER A 192 2.68 5.29 2.88
CA SER A 192 2.48 5.46 4.30
C SER A 192 3.80 5.33 5.03
N ALA A 193 3.93 6.08 6.12
CA ALA A 193 5.08 5.94 7.00
C ALA A 193 4.67 6.23 8.43
N GLY A 194 5.39 5.62 9.35
CA GLY A 194 5.20 5.81 10.76
C GLY A 194 6.34 5.18 11.54
N ALA A 195 6.42 5.51 12.82
CA ALA A 195 7.37 4.88 13.71
C ALA A 195 6.75 4.71 15.09
N GLU A 196 6.96 3.54 15.67
CA GLU A 196 6.82 3.31 17.11
C GLU A 196 8.18 3.59 17.75
N LEU A 197 8.36 4.80 18.25
CA LEU A 197 9.61 5.20 18.90
C LEU A 197 9.51 5.00 20.40
N THR A 198 10.45 4.25 21.00
CA THR A 198 10.51 4.05 22.45
C THR A 198 10.49 5.39 23.19
N GLY A 199 9.55 5.54 24.13
CA GLY A 199 9.41 6.76 24.94
C GLY A 199 8.75 7.94 24.21
N ARG A 200 8.17 7.75 23.02
CA ARG A 200 7.39 8.78 22.32
C ARG A 200 6.06 8.21 21.81
N PRO A 201 5.02 9.05 21.65
CA PRO A 201 3.80 8.61 20.99
C PRO A 201 4.11 8.13 19.57
N PRO A 202 3.54 6.99 19.14
CA PRO A 202 3.67 6.56 17.76
C PRO A 202 3.05 7.61 16.84
N TYR A 203 3.64 7.79 15.67
CA TYR A 203 3.06 8.60 14.61
C TYR A 203 2.93 7.79 13.34
N SER A 204 1.90 8.11 12.57
CA SER A 204 1.71 7.59 11.23
C SER A 204 1.11 8.66 10.35
N TYR A 205 1.47 8.65 9.08
CA TYR A 205 0.94 9.55 8.07
C TYR A 205 0.87 8.86 6.72
N VAL A 206 -0.01 9.40 5.88
CA VAL A 206 -0.17 9.02 4.48
C VAL A 206 0.17 10.25 3.65
N TRP A 207 0.80 10.03 2.52
CA TRP A 207 1.04 11.09 1.57
C TRP A 207 0.86 10.59 0.15
N ALA A 208 0.51 11.51 -0.75
CA ALA A 208 0.48 11.26 -2.17
C ALA A 208 0.92 12.51 -2.94
N LEU A 209 1.62 12.32 -4.06
CA LEU A 209 2.09 13.39 -4.91
C LEU A 209 1.80 13.08 -6.38
N ALA A 210 1.25 14.06 -7.07
CA ALA A 210 1.02 14.06 -8.51
C ALA A 210 1.71 15.29 -9.15
N PRO A 211 1.95 15.34 -10.45
CA PRO A 211 2.40 16.56 -11.11
C PRO A 211 1.29 17.62 -11.08
N PRO A 212 1.63 18.92 -11.15
CA PRO A 212 0.63 19.98 -11.28
C PRO A 212 -0.28 19.76 -12.49
N GLY A 213 -1.58 20.02 -12.34
CA GLY A 213 -2.59 19.77 -13.39
C GLY A 213 -3.12 18.34 -13.45
N CYS A 214 -2.57 17.44 -12.64
CA CYS A 214 -3.16 16.14 -12.36
C CYS A 214 -3.96 16.16 -11.07
N GLN A 215 -4.87 15.19 -10.94
CA GLN A 215 -5.76 15.02 -9.80
C GLN A 215 -5.50 13.68 -9.12
N ILE A 216 -5.38 13.74 -7.80
CA ILE A 216 -5.41 12.61 -6.90
C ILE A 216 -6.82 12.56 -6.34
N ALA A 217 -7.52 11.47 -6.55
CA ALA A 217 -8.76 11.18 -5.87
C ALA A 217 -8.57 9.97 -4.96
N THR A 218 -9.40 9.86 -3.94
CA THR A 218 -9.37 8.71 -3.04
C THR A 218 -10.74 8.09 -2.88
N SER A 219 -10.79 6.79 -2.61
CA SER A 219 -12.03 6.10 -2.26
C SER A 219 -11.79 5.17 -1.09
N ARG A 220 -12.71 5.21 -0.12
CA ARG A 220 -12.80 4.20 0.96
C ARG A 220 -13.83 3.13 0.65
N GLU A 221 -14.66 3.38 -0.35
CA GLU A 221 -15.76 2.50 -0.70
C GLU A 221 -15.41 1.75 -1.99
N ALA A 222 -15.96 0.56 -2.11
CA ALA A 222 -16.32 0.05 -3.41
C ALA A 222 -17.65 -0.68 -3.36
N ARG A 223 -18.33 -0.69 -4.49
CA ARG A 223 -19.55 -1.45 -4.71
C ARG A 223 -19.26 -2.48 -5.78
N PHE A 224 -19.65 -3.72 -5.49
CA PHE A 224 -19.62 -4.78 -6.47
C PHE A 224 -20.94 -4.76 -7.24
N GLU A 225 -20.84 -4.72 -8.55
CA GLU A 225 -21.99 -4.91 -9.42
C GLU A 225 -22.15 -6.40 -9.75
N GLU A 226 -23.34 -6.79 -10.20
CA GLU A 226 -23.70 -8.17 -10.52
C GLU A 226 -22.77 -8.82 -11.56
N ALA A 227 -22.16 -8.01 -12.43
CA ALA A 227 -21.21 -8.45 -13.45
C ALA A 227 -19.79 -8.72 -12.90
N GLY A 228 -19.54 -8.54 -11.60
CA GLY A 228 -18.21 -8.63 -10.99
C GLY A 228 -17.37 -7.36 -11.14
N THR A 229 -17.95 -6.30 -11.71
CA THR A 229 -17.31 -4.98 -11.82
C THR A 229 -17.29 -4.26 -10.48
N VAL A 230 -16.20 -3.58 -10.19
CA VAL A 230 -16.01 -2.81 -8.95
C VAL A 230 -16.13 -1.33 -9.26
N THR A 231 -17.13 -0.67 -8.68
CA THR A 231 -17.30 0.79 -8.78
C THR A 231 -16.91 1.48 -7.47
N ARG A 232 -16.46 2.72 -7.57
CA ARG A 232 -15.95 3.51 -6.44
C ARG A 232 -16.44 4.94 -6.50
N THR A 233 -16.76 5.48 -5.34
CA THR A 233 -17.02 6.92 -5.18
C THR A 233 -15.72 7.63 -4.87
N TRP A 234 -15.24 8.42 -5.83
CA TRP A 234 -13.97 9.10 -5.72
C TRP A 234 -14.12 10.50 -5.14
N VAL A 235 -13.34 10.80 -4.11
CA VAL A 235 -13.24 12.13 -3.49
C VAL A 235 -11.94 12.78 -3.92
N ASP A 236 -12.04 13.89 -4.66
CA ASP A 236 -10.89 14.68 -5.10
C ASP A 236 -10.08 15.21 -3.90
N GLN A 237 -8.77 15.17 -4.06
CA GLN A 237 -7.78 15.58 -3.08
C GLN A 237 -6.81 16.64 -3.62
N GLY A 238 -6.94 17.05 -4.89
CA GLY A 238 -5.99 17.95 -5.56
C GLY A 238 -4.74 17.22 -6.07
N ASP A 239 -3.61 17.92 -6.16
CA ASP A 239 -2.37 17.38 -6.73
C ASP A 239 -1.39 16.83 -5.67
N HIS A 240 -1.73 16.93 -4.39
CA HIS A 240 -0.99 16.33 -3.29
C HIS A 240 -1.89 16.10 -2.08
N VAL A 241 -1.54 15.10 -1.28
CA VAL A 241 -2.26 14.74 -0.05
C VAL A 241 -1.26 14.53 1.07
N VAL A 242 -1.56 15.02 2.27
CA VAL A 242 -0.88 14.68 3.51
C VAL A 242 -1.91 14.55 4.62
N ARG A 243 -2.01 13.38 5.25
CA ARG A 243 -3.03 13.09 6.29
C ARG A 243 -2.48 12.20 7.40
N PRO A 244 -3.11 12.19 8.58
CA PRO A 244 -2.81 11.20 9.62
C PRO A 244 -2.98 9.76 9.13
N GLY A 245 -2.12 8.85 9.59
CA GLY A 245 -2.11 7.45 9.14
C GLY A 245 -3.28 6.60 9.67
N LYS A 246 -4.11 7.10 10.57
CA LYS A 246 -5.38 6.42 10.87
C LYS A 246 -6.36 6.41 9.67
N ASP A 247 -6.06 7.17 8.62
CA ASP A 247 -6.85 7.29 7.40
C ASP A 247 -6.35 6.39 6.24
N LEU A 248 -5.44 5.43 6.54
CA LEU A 248 -4.61 4.67 5.59
C LEU A 248 -5.33 3.80 4.56
N THR A 249 -6.45 3.17 4.94
CA THR A 249 -7.10 2.19 4.07
C THR A 249 -7.98 2.88 3.03
N MET A 250 -7.33 3.43 2.01
CA MET A 250 -8.02 4.03 0.89
C MET A 250 -7.34 3.68 -0.43
N TRP A 251 -8.17 3.57 -1.45
CA TRP A 251 -7.75 3.53 -2.83
C TRP A 251 -7.45 4.94 -3.30
N TRP A 252 -6.48 5.04 -4.18
CA TRP A 252 -6.00 6.25 -4.82
C TRP A 252 -6.32 6.14 -6.31
N ARG A 253 -6.66 7.25 -6.93
CA ARG A 253 -6.83 7.37 -8.37
C ARG A 253 -6.06 8.59 -8.82
N PHE A 254 -5.17 8.39 -9.77
CA PHE A 254 -4.38 9.42 -10.39
C PHE A 254 -4.90 9.69 -11.80
N THR A 255 -5.32 10.93 -12.06
CA THR A 255 -5.88 11.36 -13.33
C THR A 255 -5.08 12.54 -13.87
N CYS A 256 -4.63 12.47 -15.12
CA CYS A 256 -3.94 13.58 -15.79
C CYS A 256 -4.56 13.82 -17.16
N GLY A 257 -4.88 15.08 -17.45
CA GLY A 257 -5.52 15.46 -18.72
C GLY A 257 -6.87 14.75 -18.94
N GLY A 258 -7.62 14.52 -17.86
CA GLY A 258 -8.91 13.82 -17.91
C GLY A 258 -8.83 12.29 -18.07
N VAL A 259 -7.63 11.72 -18.17
CA VAL A 259 -7.42 10.27 -18.33
C VAL A 259 -6.92 9.68 -17.01
N VAL A 260 -7.57 8.60 -16.55
CA VAL A 260 -7.09 7.82 -15.40
C VAL A 260 -5.79 7.13 -15.80
N ARG A 261 -4.71 7.47 -15.11
CA ARG A 261 -3.37 6.96 -15.37
C ARG A 261 -2.97 5.85 -14.41
N ASP A 262 -3.46 5.90 -13.17
CA ASP A 262 -3.13 4.94 -12.12
C ASP A 262 -4.26 4.83 -11.08
N VAL A 263 -4.46 3.65 -10.47
CA VAL A 263 -5.48 3.38 -9.44
C VAL A 263 -4.95 2.46 -8.33
N GLU A 264 -4.32 3.01 -7.30
CA GLU A 264 -3.51 2.23 -6.34
C GLU A 264 -4.22 2.02 -5.02
N GLN A 265 -4.10 0.85 -4.42
CA GLN A 265 -4.47 0.70 -3.02
C GLN A 265 -3.31 1.19 -2.15
N GLY A 266 -3.57 2.10 -1.22
CA GLY A 266 -2.57 2.46 -0.22
C GLY A 266 -2.18 1.23 0.58
N SER A 267 -0.88 0.92 0.65
CA SER A 267 -0.39 -0.07 1.60
C SER A 267 -0.47 0.52 3.00
N SER A 268 -1.02 -0.27 3.92
CA SER A 268 -0.90 -0.02 5.35
C SER A 268 0.19 -0.93 5.86
N ASP A 269 1.44 -0.49 5.80
CA ASP A 269 2.57 -1.23 6.41
C ASP A 269 2.41 -1.31 7.94
N ILE A 270 1.56 -0.45 8.50
CA ILE A 270 1.16 -0.44 9.90
C ILE A 270 -0.07 -1.33 10.06
N ALA A 271 0.09 -2.63 9.83
CA ALA A 271 -0.92 -3.60 10.23
C ALA A 271 -1.04 -3.52 11.76
N THR A 272 -2.09 -2.87 12.27
CA THR A 272 -2.40 -2.99 13.70
C THR A 272 -2.82 -4.44 13.91
N PRO A 273 -2.14 -5.23 14.76
CA PRO A 273 -2.55 -6.61 15.01
C PRO A 273 -3.93 -6.59 15.66
N ALA A 274 -4.97 -6.75 14.84
CA ALA A 274 -6.31 -6.92 15.38
C ALA A 274 -6.34 -8.28 16.05
N THR A 275 -6.60 -8.33 17.35
CA THR A 275 -6.80 -9.59 18.06
C THR A 275 -7.97 -10.32 17.40
N LEU A 276 -7.72 -11.51 16.85
CA LEU A 276 -8.78 -12.40 16.39
C LEU A 276 -9.65 -12.74 17.62
N THR A 277 -10.89 -12.26 17.62
CA THR A 277 -11.84 -12.53 18.70
C THR A 277 -12.76 -13.64 18.25
N GLY A 278 -12.63 -14.80 18.87
CA GLY A 278 -13.45 -15.99 18.59
C GLY A 278 -12.62 -17.23 18.21
N PRO A 279 -13.24 -18.41 18.22
CA PRO A 279 -12.59 -19.65 17.80
C PRO A 279 -12.27 -19.60 16.29
N ALA A 280 -11.06 -20.01 15.91
CA ALA A 280 -10.63 -20.12 14.53
C ALA A 280 -11.22 -21.40 13.88
N VAL A 281 -12.48 -21.33 13.50
CA VAL A 281 -13.23 -22.43 12.88
C VAL A 281 -13.77 -22.04 11.51
N THR A 282 -13.90 -23.01 10.63
CA THR A 282 -14.58 -22.84 9.34
C THR A 282 -16.07 -23.08 9.50
N GLU A 283 -16.90 -22.34 8.75
CA GLU A 283 -18.34 -22.57 8.69
C GLU A 283 -18.67 -23.91 8.01
N ARG A 284 -17.83 -24.32 7.07
CA ARG A 284 -17.99 -25.52 6.25
C ARG A 284 -16.67 -26.27 6.10
N GLY A 285 -16.75 -27.58 5.91
CA GLY A 285 -15.57 -28.44 5.88
C GLY A 285 -14.84 -28.49 7.23
N GLN A 286 -13.58 -28.91 7.21
CA GLN A 286 -12.71 -29.00 8.38
C GLN A 286 -11.29 -28.57 7.98
N ALA A 287 -10.69 -27.69 8.76
CA ALA A 287 -9.30 -27.27 8.60
C ALA A 287 -8.62 -27.13 9.97
N ASP A 288 -7.30 -27.19 9.96
CA ASP A 288 -6.48 -26.91 11.15
C ASP A 288 -6.78 -25.48 11.66
N PRO A 289 -7.14 -25.29 12.94
CA PRO A 289 -7.35 -23.96 13.52
C PRO A 289 -6.17 -22.99 13.35
N ALA A 290 -4.93 -23.48 13.30
CA ALA A 290 -3.75 -22.66 13.04
C ALA A 290 -3.78 -22.09 11.62
N LEU A 291 -4.12 -22.91 10.63
CA LEU A 291 -4.28 -22.47 9.24
C LEU A 291 -5.45 -21.50 9.07
N VAL A 292 -6.55 -21.71 9.80
CA VAL A 292 -7.69 -20.77 9.81
C VAL A 292 -7.27 -19.42 10.41
N THR A 293 -6.53 -19.44 11.51
CA THR A 293 -5.98 -18.24 12.15
C THR A 293 -5.06 -17.48 11.18
N GLN A 294 -4.20 -18.20 10.49
CA GLN A 294 -3.29 -17.64 9.49
C GLN A 294 -4.07 -17.03 8.32
N ALA A 295 -5.04 -17.75 7.73
CA ALA A 295 -5.84 -17.23 6.62
C ALA A 295 -6.60 -15.95 7.01
N LEU A 296 -7.10 -15.86 8.24
CA LEU A 296 -7.75 -14.66 8.77
C LEU A 296 -6.76 -13.52 9.04
N ALA A 297 -5.53 -13.83 9.45
CA ALA A 297 -4.46 -12.85 9.61
C ALA A 297 -4.02 -12.29 8.25
N GLU A 298 -3.77 -13.16 7.27
CA GLU A 298 -3.42 -12.77 5.91
C GLU A 298 -4.54 -11.98 5.24
N TRP A 299 -5.80 -12.40 5.37
CA TRP A 299 -6.94 -11.62 4.91
C TRP A 299 -6.88 -10.13 5.31
N ARG A 300 -6.46 -9.87 6.56
CA ARG A 300 -6.37 -8.52 7.11
C ARG A 300 -5.12 -7.76 6.66
N SER A 301 -4.05 -8.48 6.32
CA SER A 301 -2.86 -7.91 5.69
C SER A 301 -3.14 -7.54 4.22
N LEU A 302 -4.13 -8.20 3.60
CA LEU A 302 -4.42 -7.99 2.19
C LEU A 302 -4.92 -6.56 1.93
N PRO A 303 -4.42 -5.93 0.85
CA PRO A 303 -5.04 -4.73 0.33
C PRO A 303 -6.46 -5.09 -0.15
N GLY A 304 -7.47 -4.82 0.68
CA GLY A 304 -8.89 -5.05 0.39
C GLY A 304 -9.80 -3.86 0.73
N LEU A 305 -11.09 -3.98 0.41
CA LEU A 305 -12.09 -3.01 0.86
C LEU A 305 -12.30 -3.12 2.36
N PRO A 306 -12.71 -2.04 3.04
CA PRO A 306 -13.24 -2.17 4.39
C PRO A 306 -14.42 -3.15 4.35
N VAL A 307 -14.26 -4.31 5.00
CA VAL A 307 -15.35 -5.27 5.18
C VAL A 307 -15.94 -5.10 6.57
N SER A 308 -17.26 -5.14 6.66
CA SER A 308 -17.96 -5.00 7.94
C SER A 308 -17.82 -6.26 8.80
N ARG A 309 -17.73 -7.41 8.14
CA ARG A 309 -17.60 -8.74 8.73
C ARG A 309 -16.75 -9.62 7.83
N HIS A 310 -15.98 -10.50 8.44
CA HIS A 310 -15.22 -11.55 7.75
C HIS A 310 -15.34 -12.86 8.52
N ARG A 311 -15.24 -13.98 7.80
CA ARG A 311 -15.32 -15.33 8.38
C ARG A 311 -14.63 -16.35 7.47
N ALA A 312 -14.16 -17.43 8.05
CA ALA A 312 -13.65 -18.57 7.29
C ALA A 312 -14.84 -19.40 6.79
N LEU A 313 -15.19 -19.21 5.51
CA LEU A 313 -16.37 -19.82 4.89
C LEU A 313 -16.24 -21.33 4.71
N TRP A 314 -15.03 -21.78 4.35
CA TRP A 314 -14.74 -23.19 4.09
C TRP A 314 -13.28 -23.50 4.39
N GLY A 315 -13.00 -24.73 4.81
CA GLY A 315 -11.64 -25.25 4.81
C GLY A 315 -11.60 -26.76 4.62
N GLY A 316 -10.50 -27.23 4.04
CA GLY A 316 -10.27 -28.65 3.75
C GLY A 316 -9.26 -28.81 2.62
N THR A 317 -9.13 -30.01 2.09
CA THR A 317 -8.29 -30.27 0.91
C THR A 317 -9.18 -30.29 -0.33
N PRO A 318 -9.03 -29.33 -1.26
CA PRO A 318 -9.82 -29.33 -2.49
C PRO A 318 -9.71 -30.66 -3.27
N PRO A 319 -10.79 -31.12 -3.93
CA PRO A 319 -10.74 -32.32 -4.76
C PRO A 319 -9.60 -32.27 -5.79
N GLY A 320 -8.76 -33.32 -5.82
CA GLY A 320 -7.63 -33.41 -6.74
C GLY A 320 -6.40 -32.60 -6.33
N THR A 321 -6.32 -32.11 -5.09
CA THR A 321 -5.15 -31.43 -4.54
C THR A 321 -4.62 -32.17 -3.30
N THR A 322 -3.38 -31.90 -2.94
CA THR A 322 -2.76 -32.38 -1.69
C THR A 322 -2.75 -31.31 -0.62
N GLU A 323 -2.64 -30.05 -1.03
CA GLU A 323 -2.54 -28.91 -0.13
C GLU A 323 -3.90 -28.57 0.52
N PRO A 324 -3.95 -28.34 1.83
CA PRO A 324 -5.13 -27.80 2.48
C PRO A 324 -5.38 -26.37 2.00
N THR A 325 -6.63 -25.94 2.02
CA THR A 325 -7.03 -24.59 1.64
C THR A 325 -8.07 -24.07 2.63
N VAL A 326 -7.94 -22.81 3.03
CA VAL A 326 -8.96 -22.08 3.79
C VAL A 326 -9.45 -20.91 2.94
N VAL A 327 -10.77 -20.82 2.79
CA VAL A 327 -11.42 -19.71 2.09
C VAL A 327 -12.04 -18.76 3.10
N VAL A 328 -11.54 -17.53 3.14
CA VAL A 328 -12.07 -16.42 3.92
C VAL A 328 -12.93 -15.56 3.01
N VAL A 329 -14.10 -15.16 3.52
CA VAL A 329 -14.96 -14.19 2.86
C VAL A 329 -15.19 -12.98 3.74
N GLY A 330 -15.29 -11.81 3.12
CA GLY A 330 -15.63 -10.57 3.79
C GLY A 330 -16.68 -9.77 3.03
N GLU A 331 -17.72 -9.34 3.76
CA GLU A 331 -18.84 -8.58 3.19
C GLU A 331 -18.47 -7.10 3.09
N ALA A 332 -18.50 -6.59 1.86
CA ALA A 332 -18.21 -5.20 1.58
C ALA A 332 -19.47 -4.31 1.70
N PRO A 333 -19.31 -3.05 2.16
CA PRO A 333 -20.37 -2.05 2.11
C PRO A 333 -20.92 -1.90 0.69
N GLY A 334 -22.21 -2.18 0.50
CA GLY A 334 -22.85 -2.11 -0.82
C GLY A 334 -23.24 -3.46 -1.44
N GLY A 335 -23.04 -4.58 -0.75
CA GLY A 335 -23.71 -5.84 -1.09
C GLY A 335 -22.91 -6.80 -1.98
N GLY A 336 -21.60 -6.88 -1.81
CA GLY A 336 -20.79 -7.94 -2.41
C GLY A 336 -19.77 -8.51 -1.44
N VAL A 337 -19.03 -9.52 -1.90
CA VAL A 337 -18.18 -10.35 -1.08
C VAL A 337 -16.78 -10.39 -1.69
N GLN A 338 -15.79 -10.00 -0.90
CA GLN A 338 -14.41 -10.31 -1.20
C GLN A 338 -14.11 -11.73 -0.76
N VAL A 339 -13.25 -12.42 -1.50
CA VAL A 339 -12.87 -13.81 -1.25
C VAL A 339 -11.35 -13.91 -1.27
N CYS A 340 -10.79 -14.69 -0.35
CA CYS A 340 -9.38 -15.03 -0.29
C CYS A 340 -9.28 -16.53 -0.02
N ALA A 341 -8.44 -17.22 -0.78
CA ALA A 341 -8.08 -18.58 -0.49
C ALA A 341 -6.59 -18.65 -0.18
N LEU A 342 -6.26 -19.14 1.02
CA LEU A 342 -4.93 -19.52 1.44
C LEU A 342 -4.78 -21.02 1.20
N THR A 343 -3.84 -21.43 0.36
CA THR A 343 -3.55 -22.83 0.02
C THR A 343 -2.14 -23.21 0.48
N GLY A 344 -2.00 -24.28 1.26
CA GLY A 344 -0.73 -24.70 1.88
C GLY A 344 -0.59 -24.22 3.33
N THR A 345 0.53 -24.55 3.99
CA THR A 345 0.74 -24.35 5.43
C THR A 345 2.02 -23.58 5.80
N ASP A 346 2.65 -22.91 4.85
CA ASP A 346 3.88 -22.13 5.09
C ASP A 346 3.60 -20.85 5.89
N GLU A 347 4.51 -20.44 6.77
CA GLU A 347 4.38 -19.24 7.63
C GLU A 347 4.48 -17.92 6.84
N HIS A 348 4.99 -17.97 5.61
CA HIS A 348 5.21 -16.82 4.75
C HIS A 348 4.53 -16.99 3.38
N PRO A 349 3.19 -16.98 3.35
CA PRO A 349 2.47 -17.21 2.12
C PRO A 349 2.80 -16.15 1.07
N VAL A 350 2.81 -16.57 -0.18
CA VAL A 350 3.07 -15.73 -1.34
C VAL A 350 1.78 -15.47 -2.11
N PHE A 351 1.69 -14.33 -2.77
CA PHE A 351 0.57 -14.04 -3.66
C PHE A 351 0.74 -14.78 -4.98
N ALA A 352 -0.27 -15.58 -5.37
CA ALA A 352 -0.30 -16.12 -6.70
C ALA A 352 -0.87 -15.08 -7.67
N THR A 353 -0.20 -14.89 -8.81
CA THR A 353 -0.59 -13.92 -9.83
C THR A 353 -0.81 -14.60 -11.17
N VAL A 354 -1.53 -13.94 -12.09
CA VAL A 354 -1.53 -14.40 -13.48
C VAL A 354 -0.28 -13.80 -14.13
N VAL A 355 0.64 -14.65 -14.56
CA VAL A 355 1.84 -14.21 -15.26
C VAL A 355 1.52 -14.19 -16.75
N ALA A 356 1.38 -13.00 -17.35
CA ALA A 356 1.43 -12.88 -18.80
C ALA A 356 2.81 -13.40 -19.28
N ASN A 357 2.87 -14.07 -20.44
CA ASN A 357 4.08 -14.68 -21.04
C ASN A 357 5.30 -13.75 -21.27
N SER A 358 5.36 -12.56 -20.66
CA SER A 358 6.59 -11.81 -20.51
C SER A 358 7.45 -12.49 -19.44
N PRO A 359 8.71 -12.89 -19.76
CA PRO A 359 9.65 -13.26 -18.72
C PRO A 359 9.77 -12.08 -17.78
N LEU A 360 9.36 -12.26 -16.53
CA LEU A 360 9.67 -11.33 -15.46
C LEU A 360 11.20 -11.25 -15.43
N ASP A 361 11.73 -10.13 -15.90
CA ASP A 361 13.16 -9.91 -15.97
C ASP A 361 13.67 -9.62 -14.55
N TYR A 362 13.79 -10.68 -13.76
CA TYR A 362 14.45 -10.68 -12.47
C TYR A 362 15.98 -10.51 -12.60
N SER A 363 16.54 -10.17 -13.78
CA SER A 363 17.99 -10.11 -13.97
C SER A 363 18.73 -9.08 -13.10
N GLY A 364 18.02 -8.16 -12.42
CA GLY A 364 18.60 -7.21 -11.47
C GLY A 364 18.44 -7.58 -9.99
N GLY A 365 17.66 -8.60 -9.64
CA GLY A 365 17.46 -9.03 -8.26
C GLY A 365 17.78 -10.50 -8.13
N ASN A 366 18.71 -10.89 -7.23
CA ASN A 366 18.92 -12.29 -6.92
C ASN A 366 17.55 -12.95 -6.68
N PRO A 367 17.13 -13.96 -7.47
CA PRO A 367 15.91 -14.68 -7.16
C PRO A 367 16.08 -15.19 -5.75
N ILE A 368 15.23 -14.71 -4.82
CA ILE A 368 15.26 -15.18 -3.44
C ILE A 368 15.04 -16.68 -3.56
N PRO A 369 16.02 -17.55 -3.23
CA PRO A 369 15.84 -18.97 -3.35
C PRO A 369 14.63 -19.32 -2.49
N ALA A 370 13.55 -19.75 -3.12
CA ALA A 370 12.36 -20.19 -2.40
C ALA A 370 12.72 -21.50 -1.70
N GLY A 371 13.27 -21.39 -0.49
CA GLY A 371 13.45 -22.53 0.39
C GLY A 371 12.07 -23.06 0.78
N GLY A 372 11.81 -24.32 0.46
CA GLY A 372 10.63 -25.07 0.91
C GLY A 372 9.32 -24.83 0.14
N PRO A 373 8.32 -25.71 0.35
CA PRO A 373 6.97 -25.52 -0.17
C PRO A 373 6.37 -24.24 0.43
N ARG A 374 5.87 -23.34 -0.41
CA ARG A 374 5.25 -22.08 0.02
C ARG A 374 3.74 -22.17 -0.08
N ALA A 375 3.04 -21.55 0.87
CA ALA A 375 1.61 -21.35 0.79
C ALA A 375 1.31 -20.25 -0.24
N GLY A 376 0.23 -20.41 -1.00
CA GLY A 376 -0.23 -19.44 -1.99
C GLY A 376 -1.52 -18.76 -1.54
N VAL A 377 -1.59 -17.44 -1.71
CA VAL A 377 -2.79 -16.62 -1.48
C VAL A 377 -3.36 -16.21 -2.83
N THR A 378 -4.67 -16.43 -2.98
CA THR A 378 -5.45 -16.03 -4.15
C THR A 378 -6.68 -15.27 -3.70
N THR A 379 -7.22 -14.42 -4.57
CA THR A 379 -8.36 -13.60 -4.23
C THR A 379 -9.37 -13.52 -5.37
N ALA A 380 -10.63 -13.27 -5.01
CA ALA A 380 -11.73 -13.13 -5.95
C ALA A 380 -12.81 -12.21 -5.36
N VAL A 381 -13.84 -11.97 -6.16
CA VAL A 381 -15.04 -11.22 -5.75
C VAL A 381 -16.29 -11.97 -6.18
N ALA A 382 -17.35 -11.85 -5.39
CA ALA A 382 -18.64 -12.44 -5.67
C ALA A 382 -19.76 -11.47 -5.27
N ALA A 383 -20.92 -11.58 -5.91
CA ALA A 383 -22.11 -10.82 -5.53
C ALA A 383 -22.73 -11.31 -4.20
N SER A 384 -22.47 -12.56 -3.80
CA SER A 384 -22.95 -13.17 -2.55
C SER A 384 -21.92 -14.16 -1.99
N ALA A 385 -22.02 -14.47 -0.71
CA ALA A 385 -21.22 -15.51 -0.04
C ALA A 385 -21.79 -16.92 -0.26
N ASP A 386 -22.99 -17.03 -0.84
CA ASP A 386 -23.68 -18.31 -1.03
C ASP A 386 -22.99 -19.18 -2.10
N LEU A 387 -22.49 -18.55 -3.16
CA LEU A 387 -21.73 -19.19 -4.22
C LEU A 387 -20.43 -18.41 -4.47
N VAL A 388 -19.32 -19.03 -4.11
CA VAL A 388 -17.97 -18.47 -4.24
C VAL A 388 -17.19 -19.26 -5.26
N VAL A 389 -16.48 -18.55 -6.14
CA VAL A 389 -15.51 -19.12 -7.09
C VAL A 389 -14.19 -18.39 -6.93
N VAL A 390 -13.12 -19.13 -6.70
CA VAL A 390 -11.77 -18.58 -6.52
C VAL A 390 -10.75 -19.48 -7.22
N ARG A 391 -9.81 -18.87 -7.94
CA ARG A 391 -8.74 -19.60 -8.61
C ARG A 391 -7.71 -20.08 -7.59
N LEU A 392 -7.25 -21.32 -7.72
CA LEU A 392 -6.22 -21.86 -6.85
C LEU A 392 -4.82 -21.62 -7.43
N PRO A 393 -3.77 -21.48 -6.59
CA PRO A 393 -2.38 -21.49 -7.05
C PRO A 393 -2.03 -22.78 -7.83
N ASP A 394 -0.99 -22.71 -8.64
CA ASP A 394 -0.35 -23.88 -9.22
C ASP A 394 0.33 -24.69 -8.12
N PRO A 395 0.04 -26.00 -7.98
CA PRO A 395 0.67 -26.83 -6.95
C PRO A 395 2.19 -26.98 -7.13
N ALA A 396 2.72 -26.77 -8.35
CA ALA A 396 4.15 -26.79 -8.62
C ALA A 396 4.81 -25.43 -8.42
N ASP A 397 4.04 -24.34 -8.51
CA ASP A 397 4.54 -22.98 -8.35
C ASP A 397 3.47 -22.07 -7.70
N PRO A 398 3.51 -21.85 -6.38
CA PRO A 398 2.49 -21.07 -5.66
C PRO A 398 2.49 -19.59 -6.03
N PHE A 399 3.46 -19.10 -6.83
CA PHE A 399 3.45 -17.74 -7.39
C PHE A 399 2.58 -17.62 -8.65
N VAL A 400 2.17 -18.75 -9.25
CA VAL A 400 1.42 -18.79 -10.50
C VAL A 400 -0.01 -19.24 -10.23
N LEU A 401 -0.99 -18.59 -10.84
CA LEU A 401 -2.38 -19.04 -10.82
C LEU A 401 -2.59 -20.23 -11.77
N SER A 402 -3.20 -21.31 -11.27
CA SER A 402 -3.50 -22.51 -12.07
C SER A 402 -4.78 -22.37 -12.89
N ASP A 403 -5.04 -23.30 -13.81
CA ASP A 403 -6.33 -23.44 -14.51
C ASP A 403 -7.48 -23.93 -13.60
N ARG A 404 -7.25 -24.11 -12.30
CA ARG A 404 -8.21 -24.70 -11.36
C ARG A 404 -8.98 -23.61 -10.62
N LEU A 405 -10.31 -23.70 -10.67
CA LEU A 405 -11.23 -22.87 -9.88
C LEU A 405 -11.86 -23.73 -8.79
N LEU A 406 -11.67 -23.33 -7.53
CA LEU A 406 -12.41 -23.86 -6.40
C LEU A 406 -13.79 -23.19 -6.38
N VAL A 407 -14.84 -24.01 -6.41
CA VAL A 407 -16.23 -23.58 -6.30
C VAL A 407 -16.79 -24.07 -4.98
N ILE A 408 -17.31 -23.14 -4.16
CA ILE A 408 -18.01 -23.43 -2.92
C ILE A 408 -19.46 -23.00 -3.11
N ALA A 409 -20.35 -23.98 -3.22
CA ALA A 409 -21.77 -23.80 -3.49
C ALA A 409 -22.61 -23.74 -2.19
N PRO A 410 -23.86 -23.25 -2.22
CA PRO A 410 -24.71 -23.20 -1.03
C PRO A 410 -24.98 -24.60 -0.45
N PRO A 411 -25.27 -24.73 0.85
CA PRO A 411 -25.72 -25.99 1.43
C PRO A 411 -26.91 -26.60 0.67
N GLY A 412 -26.89 -27.90 0.44
CA GLY A 412 -27.91 -28.62 -0.33
C GLY A 412 -27.66 -28.67 -1.85
N ALA A 413 -26.69 -27.91 -2.37
CA ALA A 413 -26.26 -28.05 -3.75
C ALA A 413 -25.56 -29.40 -3.96
N THR A 414 -25.94 -30.11 -5.03
CA THR A 414 -25.37 -31.42 -5.38
C THR A 414 -24.61 -31.41 -6.70
N LYS A 415 -24.88 -30.41 -7.57
CA LYS A 415 -24.25 -30.28 -8.89
C LYS A 415 -24.01 -28.82 -9.24
N LEU A 416 -23.02 -28.60 -10.09
CA LEU A 416 -22.80 -27.36 -10.82
C LEU A 416 -23.23 -27.56 -12.27
N GLN A 417 -23.95 -26.60 -12.82
CA GLN A 417 -24.16 -26.42 -14.25
C GLN A 417 -23.27 -25.27 -14.72
N LEU A 418 -22.45 -25.55 -15.72
CA LEU A 418 -21.46 -24.60 -16.23
C LEU A 418 -21.80 -24.23 -17.67
N THR A 419 -21.87 -22.94 -17.96
CA THR A 419 -21.94 -22.41 -19.33
C THR A 419 -20.65 -21.66 -19.63
N GLY A 420 -20.08 -21.87 -20.83
CA GLY A 420 -18.77 -21.32 -21.22
C GLY A 420 -17.59 -22.24 -20.90
N SER A 421 -17.83 -23.42 -20.33
CA SER A 421 -16.83 -24.48 -20.12
C SER A 421 -17.03 -25.64 -21.10
N GLY A 422 -16.00 -26.47 -21.27
CA GLY A 422 -16.10 -27.74 -22.00
C GLY A 422 -16.81 -28.86 -21.22
N THR A 423 -17.08 -28.64 -19.92
CA THR A 423 -17.72 -29.62 -19.02
C THR A 423 -19.01 -29.04 -18.47
N PRO A 424 -20.19 -29.41 -19.00
CA PRO A 424 -21.44 -28.71 -18.72
C PRO A 424 -22.00 -29.00 -17.32
N THR A 425 -21.62 -30.11 -16.70
CA THR A 425 -22.11 -30.49 -15.37
C THR A 425 -21.02 -31.14 -14.53
N VAL A 426 -20.90 -30.72 -13.28
CA VAL A 426 -19.88 -31.22 -12.33
C VAL A 426 -20.57 -31.60 -11.01
N PRO A 427 -20.38 -32.81 -10.47
CA PRO A 427 -20.92 -33.16 -9.16
C PRO A 427 -20.20 -32.39 -8.05
N LEU A 428 -20.93 -32.06 -6.99
CA LEU A 428 -20.36 -31.46 -5.78
C LEU A 428 -20.13 -32.54 -4.73
N VAL A 429 -19.01 -32.45 -4.02
CA VAL A 429 -18.72 -33.25 -2.82
C VAL A 429 -18.79 -32.29 -1.64
N ASP A 430 -19.75 -32.51 -0.74
CA ASP A 430 -20.01 -31.64 0.41
C ASP A 430 -20.17 -30.16 0.05
N GLY A 431 -20.82 -29.88 -1.08
CA GLY A 431 -21.04 -28.53 -1.60
C GLY A 431 -19.81 -27.89 -2.26
N VAL A 432 -18.75 -28.65 -2.52
CA VAL A 432 -17.51 -28.16 -3.14
C VAL A 432 -17.14 -28.93 -4.40
N ALA A 433 -16.57 -28.24 -5.38
CA ALA A 433 -15.90 -28.84 -6.52
C ALA A 433 -14.70 -28.02 -6.97
N VAL A 434 -13.76 -28.66 -7.66
CA VAL A 434 -12.72 -27.99 -8.45
C VAL A 434 -13.08 -28.17 -9.92
N ILE A 435 -13.16 -27.06 -10.65
CA ILE A 435 -13.43 -27.04 -12.10
C ILE A 435 -12.22 -26.47 -12.85
N THR A 436 -12.08 -26.82 -14.13
CA THR A 436 -10.99 -26.31 -14.97
C THR A 436 -11.48 -25.19 -15.87
N ALA A 437 -10.76 -24.07 -15.89
CA ALA A 437 -11.02 -22.93 -16.75
C ALA A 437 -9.72 -22.19 -17.12
N LYS A 438 -9.37 -22.26 -18.41
CA LYS A 438 -8.24 -21.53 -18.98
C LYS A 438 -8.52 -20.02 -18.99
N THR A 439 -7.52 -19.21 -18.69
CA THR A 439 -7.58 -17.75 -18.81
C THR A 439 -7.30 -17.30 -20.26
N PRO A 440 -8.01 -16.28 -20.78
CA PRO A 440 -9.17 -15.63 -20.18
C PRO A 440 -10.42 -16.53 -20.24
N ALA A 441 -11.31 -16.38 -19.25
CA ALA A 441 -12.51 -17.22 -19.14
C ALA A 441 -13.74 -16.39 -18.74
N VAL A 442 -14.85 -16.59 -19.46
CA VAL A 442 -16.16 -16.09 -19.05
C VAL A 442 -17.07 -17.29 -18.84
N LEU A 443 -17.46 -17.52 -17.59
CA LEU A 443 -18.27 -18.67 -17.18
C LEU A 443 -19.54 -18.19 -16.50
N THR A 444 -20.61 -18.96 -16.66
CA THR A 444 -21.75 -18.90 -15.74
C THR A 444 -21.76 -20.18 -14.93
N VAL A 445 -21.64 -20.04 -13.62
CA VAL A 445 -21.66 -21.12 -12.64
C VAL A 445 -23.00 -21.11 -11.95
N ARG A 446 -23.75 -22.21 -12.06
CA ARG A 446 -25.06 -22.38 -11.43
C ARG A 446 -25.03 -23.58 -10.51
N ALA A 447 -25.31 -23.38 -9.23
CA ALA A 447 -25.41 -24.47 -8.25
C ALA A 447 -26.86 -24.96 -8.18
N THR A 448 -27.06 -26.28 -8.30
CA THR A 448 -28.39 -26.90 -8.27
C THR A 448 -28.48 -28.00 -7.21
N ASP A 449 -29.67 -28.18 -6.64
CA ASP A 449 -29.98 -29.29 -5.74
C ASP A 449 -30.14 -30.63 -6.49
N ALA A 450 -30.52 -31.69 -5.77
CA ALA A 450 -30.74 -33.03 -6.35
C ALA A 450 -31.92 -33.08 -7.34
N GLY A 451 -32.92 -32.21 -7.17
CA GLY A 451 -34.09 -32.08 -8.04
C GLY A 451 -33.86 -31.19 -9.27
N GLY A 452 -32.70 -30.54 -9.35
CA GLY A 452 -32.35 -29.62 -10.44
C GLY A 452 -32.80 -28.18 -10.22
N ALA A 453 -33.33 -27.83 -9.04
CA ALA A 453 -33.66 -26.45 -8.72
C ALA A 453 -32.37 -25.63 -8.53
N THR A 454 -32.36 -24.40 -9.05
CA THR A 454 -31.22 -23.49 -8.92
C THR A 454 -31.21 -22.86 -7.53
N LEU A 455 -30.12 -23.07 -6.79
CA LEU A 455 -29.93 -22.48 -5.46
C LEU A 455 -29.17 -21.16 -5.51
N ALA A 456 -28.17 -21.07 -6.40
CA ALA A 456 -27.40 -19.86 -6.63
C ALA A 456 -26.80 -19.84 -8.03
N GLN A 457 -26.49 -18.64 -8.52
CA GLN A 457 -25.82 -18.43 -9.80
C GLN A 457 -24.81 -17.29 -9.67
N LEU A 458 -23.66 -17.47 -10.31
CA LEU A 458 -22.60 -16.47 -10.40
C LEU A 458 -22.06 -16.44 -11.84
N LYS A 459 -21.90 -15.23 -12.37
CA LYS A 459 -21.09 -15.03 -13.58
C LYS A 459 -19.65 -14.79 -13.13
N VAL A 460 -18.73 -15.63 -13.62
CA VAL A 460 -17.30 -15.52 -13.38
C VAL A 460 -16.68 -14.93 -14.63
N SER A 461 -15.98 -13.81 -14.46
CA SER A 461 -15.19 -13.20 -15.52
C SER A 461 -13.76 -13.15 -15.04
N GLU A 462 -12.94 -14.08 -15.52
CA GLU A 462 -11.51 -14.07 -15.30
C GLU A 462 -10.90 -13.18 -16.37
N PRO A 463 -10.16 -12.13 -16.00
CA PRO A 463 -9.59 -11.20 -16.97
C PRO A 463 -8.53 -11.89 -17.84
N ASP A 464 -8.05 -11.14 -18.82
CA ASP A 464 -6.74 -11.39 -19.41
C ASP A 464 -5.65 -11.37 -18.32
N ALA A 465 -4.49 -11.97 -18.60
CA ALA A 465 -3.45 -12.43 -17.66
C ALA A 465 -2.73 -11.38 -16.77
N ASP A 466 -3.45 -10.42 -16.19
CA ASP A 466 -2.89 -9.21 -15.59
C ASP A 466 -2.76 -9.26 -14.06
N GLY A 467 -3.11 -10.37 -13.40
CA GLY A 467 -2.98 -10.56 -11.95
C GLY A 467 -3.91 -9.64 -11.15
N LEU A 468 -5.02 -10.19 -10.64
CA LEU A 468 -6.00 -9.41 -9.87
C LEU A 468 -5.87 -9.68 -8.37
N ILE A 469 -6.03 -8.62 -7.56
CA ILE A 469 -6.40 -8.75 -6.16
C ILE A 469 -7.87 -8.31 -6.00
N PHE A 470 -8.73 -9.20 -5.49
CA PHE A 470 -10.17 -8.98 -5.35
C PHE A 470 -10.83 -8.48 -6.64
N GLY A 471 -10.60 -9.16 -7.76
CA GLY A 471 -11.20 -8.79 -9.04
C GLY A 471 -10.73 -7.43 -9.59
N GLN A 472 -9.68 -6.84 -9.01
CA GLN A 472 -9.13 -5.55 -9.43
C GLN A 472 -7.70 -5.75 -9.94
N ALA A 473 -7.41 -5.13 -11.09
CA ALA A 473 -6.08 -5.19 -11.69
C ALA A 473 -5.06 -4.68 -10.69
N LEU A 474 -4.03 -5.48 -10.43
CA LEU A 474 -2.83 -4.96 -9.80
C LEU A 474 -2.19 -3.98 -10.78
N LEU A 475 -2.01 -2.74 -10.36
CA LEU A 475 -1.43 -1.70 -11.21
C LEU A 475 0.03 -1.93 -11.59
N ARG A 476 0.72 -2.82 -10.86
CA ARG A 476 2.06 -3.27 -11.16
C ARG A 476 2.05 -4.78 -11.18
N ARG A 477 2.41 -5.34 -12.34
CA ARG A 477 2.89 -6.72 -12.42
C ARG A 477 4.07 -6.81 -11.45
N TRP A 478 3.99 -7.74 -10.51
CA TRP A 478 5.02 -7.94 -9.49
C TRP A 478 6.35 -8.34 -10.11
#